data_AF-A0A4Y2UVH8-F1
#
_entry.id   AF-A0A4Y2UVH8-F1
#
_cell.length_a   1.000
_cell.length_b   1.000
_cell.length_c   1.000
_cell.angle_alpha   90.00
_cell.angle_beta   90.00
_cell.angle_gamma   90.00
#
_symmetry.space_group_name_H-M   'P 1'
#
loop_
_entity.id
_entity.type
_entity.pdbx_description
1 polymer ?
#
loop_
_entity_poly.entity_id
_entity_poly.type
_entity_poly.pdbx_seq_one_letter_code
_entity_poly.pdbx_strand_id
1 'polypeptide(L)'
;MPAVLLTESIVADLSAGEAWQEDTKLYQPYEVEQILLPDNAACLSVKAFLRMCDLSFQVEMRTNAESMSPSGNVPFIRCGKFVVADVEPIINFVQTKVIIIMIS
;
A
#
# COMPACT_ATOMS: atom_id res chain seq x y z
N MET A 1 26.97 -18.97 -3.91
CA MET A 1 25.68 -19.49 -3.39
C MET A 1 24.69 -18.34 -3.47
N PRO A 2 23.80 -18.25 -4.47
CA PRO A 2 22.83 -17.15 -4.52
C PRO A 2 21.50 -17.64 -3.93
N ALA A 3 21.18 -17.16 -2.73
CA ALA A 3 19.91 -17.40 -2.04
C ALA A 3 19.20 -16.06 -1.79
N VAL A 4 18.96 -15.29 -2.85
CA VAL A 4 18.15 -14.06 -2.82
C VAL A 4 17.56 -13.91 -4.22
N LEU A 5 16.34 -14.40 -4.46
CA LEU A 5 15.53 -14.09 -5.67
C LEU A 5 14.12 -14.71 -5.64
N LEU A 6 13.60 -15.15 -4.48
CA LEU A 6 12.27 -15.78 -4.39
C LEU A 6 11.19 -14.88 -3.78
N THR A 7 11.55 -13.74 -3.19
CA THR A 7 10.59 -12.82 -2.56
C THR A 7 9.98 -11.83 -3.56
N GLU A 8 10.62 -11.58 -4.70
CA GLU A 8 10.12 -10.63 -5.72
C GLU A 8 9.07 -11.24 -6.65
N SER A 9 9.00 -12.58 -6.76
CA SER A 9 8.05 -13.26 -7.65
C SER A 9 6.68 -13.52 -7.03
N ILE A 10 6.52 -13.39 -5.70
CA ILE A 10 5.24 -13.66 -5.03
C ILE A 10 4.28 -12.46 -5.18
N VAL A 11 4.81 -11.26 -5.43
CA VAL A 11 3.98 -10.05 -5.60
C VAL A 11 3.40 -9.90 -7.01
N ALA A 12 3.95 -10.60 -8.01
CA ALA A 12 3.57 -10.40 -9.41
C ALA A 12 2.42 -11.32 -9.88
N ASP A 13 2.31 -12.54 -9.35
CA ASP A 13 1.38 -13.56 -9.89
C ASP A 13 -0.09 -13.35 -9.48
N LEU A 14 -0.36 -12.57 -8.44
CA LEU A 14 -1.74 -12.31 -7.99
C LEU A 14 -2.40 -11.09 -8.66
N SER A 15 -1.76 -10.46 -9.66
CA SER A 15 -2.30 -9.23 -10.30
C SER A 15 -3.48 -9.46 -11.24
N ALA A 16 -3.80 -10.71 -11.59
CA ALA A 16 -4.86 -11.04 -12.54
C ALA A 16 -6.25 -11.14 -11.86
N GLY A 17 -6.97 -10.03 -11.75
CA GLY A 17 -8.43 -10.08 -11.87
C GLY A 17 -9.30 -9.46 -10.76
N GLU A 18 -8.79 -9.15 -9.56
CA GLU A 18 -9.62 -8.44 -8.57
C GLU A 18 -9.49 -6.91 -8.75
N ALA A 19 -10.61 -6.29 -9.14
CA ALA A 19 -10.81 -4.84 -9.15
C ALA A 19 -10.52 -4.23 -7.77
N TRP A 20 -10.26 -2.92 -7.73
CA TRP A 20 -10.01 -2.20 -6.48
C TRP A 20 -11.13 -2.46 -5.48
N GLN A 21 -10.79 -3.04 -4.32
CA GLN A 21 -11.79 -3.35 -3.30
C GLN A 21 -12.13 -2.11 -2.48
N GLU A 22 -13.42 -1.90 -2.23
CA GLU A 22 -13.93 -0.82 -1.38
C GLU A 22 -13.53 -0.96 0.11
N ASP A 23 -13.15 -2.16 0.57
CA ASP A 23 -12.61 -2.40 1.93
C ASP A 23 -11.10 -2.10 2.04
N THR A 24 -10.51 -1.38 1.07
CA THR A 24 -9.08 -1.06 1.11
C THR A 24 -8.75 -0.18 2.32
N LYS A 25 -7.81 -0.63 3.15
CA LYS A 25 -7.39 0.05 4.38
C LYS A 25 -5.95 0.52 4.26
N LEU A 26 -5.73 1.81 4.44
CA LEU A 26 -4.42 2.44 4.58
C LEU A 26 -4.07 2.51 6.06
N TYR A 27 -3.01 1.80 6.46
CA TYR A 27 -2.53 1.80 7.82
C TYR A 27 -1.40 2.81 7.98
N GLN A 28 -1.48 3.61 9.01
CA GLN A 28 -0.48 4.62 9.37
C GLN A 28 -0.30 4.70 10.89
N PRO A 29 0.86 5.16 11.39
CA PRO A 29 1.02 5.46 12.80
C PRO A 29 0.25 6.74 13.19
N TYR A 30 0.14 7.00 14.50
CA TYR A 30 -0.53 8.20 15.01
C TYR A 30 0.28 9.47 14.70
N GLU A 31 -0.39 10.48 14.12
CA GLU A 31 0.21 11.72 13.58
C GLU A 31 0.91 12.63 14.62
N VAL A 32 0.57 12.53 15.91
CA VAL A 32 0.93 13.56 16.92
C VAL A 32 2.15 13.24 17.79
N GLU A 33 2.54 11.98 17.95
CA GLU A 33 3.64 11.62 18.87
C GLU A 33 4.61 10.55 18.36
N GLN A 34 4.30 9.83 17.28
CA GLN A 34 5.08 8.63 16.89
C GLN A 34 5.51 8.58 15.43
N ILE A 35 5.09 9.53 14.59
CA ILE A 35 5.45 9.54 13.17
C ILE A 35 6.68 10.42 12.92
N LEU A 36 7.67 9.88 12.20
CA LEU A 36 8.79 10.68 11.70
C LEU A 36 8.29 11.61 10.58
N LEU A 37 8.85 12.82 10.47
CA LEU A 37 8.54 13.76 9.38
C LEU A 37 8.56 13.12 7.97
N PRO A 38 9.59 12.34 7.57
CA PRO A 38 9.60 11.66 6.27
C PRO A 38 8.46 10.63 6.13
N ASP A 39 8.10 9.97 7.21
CA ASP A 39 7.04 8.96 7.23
C ASP A 39 5.65 9.59 7.07
N ASN A 40 5.45 10.75 7.72
CA ASN A 40 4.24 11.54 7.55
C ASN A 40 4.10 12.05 6.11
N ALA A 41 5.19 12.53 5.52
CA ALA A 41 5.20 12.94 4.12
C ALA A 41 4.85 11.77 3.19
N ALA A 42 5.42 10.59 3.42
CA ALA A 42 5.10 9.37 2.68
C ALA A 42 3.62 9.00 2.78
N CYS A 43 3.07 8.97 4.00
CA CYS A 43 1.66 8.67 4.25
C CYS A 43 0.70 9.65 3.55
N LEU A 44 0.98 10.95 3.66
CA LEU A 44 0.20 11.99 2.99
C LEU A 44 0.29 11.86 1.47
N SER A 45 1.46 11.52 0.94
CA SER A 45 1.67 11.35 -0.50
C SER A 45 0.80 10.21 -1.05
N VAL A 46 0.80 9.04 -0.39
CA VAL A 46 -0.08 7.92 -0.77
C VAL A 46 -1.55 8.30 -0.66
N LYS A 47 -1.95 8.94 0.44
CA LYS A 47 -3.34 9.37 0.67
C LYS A 47 -3.82 10.35 -0.42
N ALA A 48 -2.98 11.30 -0.81
CA ALA A 48 -3.26 12.24 -1.88
C ALA A 48 -3.35 11.53 -3.24
N PHE A 49 -2.44 10.61 -3.52
CA PHE A 49 -2.43 9.84 -4.75
C PHE A 49 -3.70 8.98 -4.91
N LEU A 50 -4.09 8.24 -3.87
CA LEU A 50 -5.33 7.45 -3.88
C LEU A 50 -6.58 8.32 -4.08
N ARG A 51 -6.62 9.53 -3.46
CA ARG A 51 -7.67 10.53 -3.69
C ARG A 51 -7.69 11.02 -5.15
N MET A 52 -6.53 11.26 -5.75
CA MET A 52 -6.42 11.69 -7.15
C MET A 52 -6.90 10.62 -8.12
N CYS A 53 -6.70 9.35 -7.80
CA CYS A 53 -7.21 8.21 -8.57
C CYS A 53 -8.70 7.90 -8.32
N ASP A 54 -9.40 8.71 -7.52
CA ASP A 54 -10.80 8.51 -7.11
C ASP A 54 -11.06 7.13 -6.48
N LEU A 55 -10.07 6.61 -5.75
CA LEU A 55 -10.15 5.29 -5.14
C LEU A 55 -10.74 5.36 -3.73
N SER A 56 -11.68 4.45 -3.44
CA SER A 56 -12.23 4.28 -2.10
C SER A 56 -11.21 3.62 -1.17
N PHE A 57 -10.83 4.30 -0.09
CA PHE A 57 -9.97 3.73 0.95
C PHE A 57 -10.36 4.25 2.34
N GLN A 58 -10.12 3.45 3.36
CA GLN A 58 -10.27 3.82 4.76
C GLN A 58 -8.90 3.99 5.40
N VAL A 59 -8.72 5.03 6.21
CA VAL A 59 -7.49 5.26 6.95
C VAL A 59 -7.64 4.68 8.36
N GLU A 60 -6.77 3.75 8.72
CA GLU A 60 -6.73 3.16 10.06
C GLU A 60 -5.41 3.52 10.75
N MET A 61 -5.52 4.31 11.82
CA MET A 61 -4.36 4.72 12.61
C MET A 61 -4.05 3.68 13.68
N ARG A 62 -2.80 3.19 13.72
CA ARG A 62 -2.36 2.15 14.68
C ARG A 62 -0.96 2.44 15.19
N THR A 63 -0.78 2.39 16.51
CA THR A 63 0.54 2.50 17.18
C THR A 63 1.51 1.41 16.70
N ASN A 64 1.00 0.23 16.39
CA ASN A 64 1.78 -0.92 15.95
C ASN A 64 1.77 -1.11 14.43
N ALA A 65 1.50 -0.06 13.66
CA ALA A 65 1.48 -0.13 12.20
C ALA A 65 2.83 -0.62 11.63
N GLU A 66 3.96 -0.16 12.15
CA GLU A 66 5.30 -0.64 11.77
C GLU A 66 5.44 -2.16 11.94
N SER A 67 4.92 -2.72 13.05
CA SER A 67 4.95 -4.17 13.30
C SER A 67 3.96 -4.97 12.46
N MET A 68 2.92 -4.33 11.92
CA MET A 68 1.97 -4.97 11.00
C MET A 68 2.46 -4.96 9.56
N SER A 69 3.38 -4.07 9.22
CA SER A 69 3.93 -3.95 7.87
C SER A 69 4.82 -5.15 7.55
N PRO A 70 4.67 -5.79 6.37
CA PRO A 70 5.56 -6.87 5.94
C PRO A 70 7.03 -6.44 5.82
N SER A 71 7.29 -5.14 5.62
CA SER A 71 8.64 -4.57 5.51
C SER A 71 9.10 -3.84 6.77
N GLY A 72 8.25 -3.70 7.79
CA GLY A 72 8.53 -2.85 8.96
C GLY A 72 8.33 -1.35 8.71
N ASN A 73 8.12 -0.94 7.45
CA ASN A 73 7.95 0.46 7.06
C ASN A 73 6.46 0.81 6.91
N VAL A 74 6.13 2.03 7.30
CA VAL A 74 4.85 2.68 7.04
C VAL A 74 5.06 3.76 5.95
N PRO A 75 4.01 4.18 5.23
CA PRO A 75 2.65 3.64 5.21
C PRO A 75 2.56 2.28 4.48
N PHE A 76 1.51 1.50 4.78
CA PHE A 76 1.15 0.32 3.99
C PHE A 76 -0.35 0.23 3.75
N ILE A 77 -0.74 -0.37 2.62
CA ILE A 77 -2.12 -0.54 2.21
C ILE A 77 -2.48 -2.03 2.23
N ARG A 78 -3.70 -2.32 2.66
CA ARG A 78 -4.31 -3.64 2.59
C ARG A 78 -5.55 -3.58 1.73
N CYS A 79 -5.49 -4.20 0.56
CA CYS A 79 -6.62 -4.35 -0.36
C CYS A 79 -7.00 -5.83 -0.39
N GLY A 80 -8.01 -6.23 0.39
CA GLY A 80 -8.43 -7.63 0.50
C GLY A 80 -7.32 -8.56 1.00
N LYS A 81 -6.86 -9.45 0.11
CA LYS A 81 -5.75 -10.40 0.37
C LYS A 81 -4.36 -9.82 0.11
N PHE A 82 -4.29 -8.62 -0.48
CA PHE A 82 -3.04 -7.97 -0.84
C PHE A 82 -2.62 -7.00 0.25
N VAL A 83 -1.36 -7.08 0.65
CA VAL A 83 -0.72 -6.11 1.54
C VAL A 83 0.50 -5.57 0.82
N VAL A 84 0.55 -4.26 0.62
CA VAL A 84 1.65 -3.58 -0.07
C VAL A 84 2.15 -2.48 0.87
N ALA A 85 3.42 -2.57 1.24
CA ALA A 85 4.10 -1.57 2.06
C ALA A 85 5.03 -0.74 1.20
N ASP A 86 5.30 0.50 1.61
CA ASP A 86 6.14 1.48 0.92
C ASP A 86 5.44 2.24 -0.22
N VAL A 87 5.90 3.47 -0.48
CA VAL A 87 5.23 4.45 -1.34
C VAL A 87 5.26 4.01 -2.80
N GLU A 88 6.46 3.63 -3.28
CA GLU A 88 6.68 3.23 -4.68
C GLU A 88 5.85 1.99 -5.08
N PRO A 89 5.86 0.87 -4.34
CA PRO A 89 5.09 -0.31 -4.70
C PRO A 89 3.58 -0.08 -4.55
N ILE A 90 3.11 0.77 -3.63
CA ILE A 90 1.69 1.13 -3.56
C ILE A 90 1.26 1.86 -4.84
N ILE A 91 2.06 2.82 -5.31
CA ILE A 91 1.80 3.54 -6.55
C ILE A 91 1.77 2.57 -7.73
N ASN A 92 2.76 1.67 -7.84
CA ASN A 92 2.83 0.69 -8.93
C ASN A 92 1.65 -0.30 -8.89
N PHE A 93 1.26 -0.76 -7.70
CA PHE A 93 0.09 -1.62 -7.50
C PHE A 93 -1.20 -0.93 -7.97
N VAL A 94 -1.42 0.31 -7.55
CA VAL A 94 -2.57 1.12 -7.96
C VAL A 94 -2.55 1.36 -9.47
N GLN A 95 -1.41 1.73 -10.05
CA GLN A 95 -1.28 1.95 -11.50
C GLN A 95 -1.65 0.70 -12.28
N THR A 96 -1.13 -0.47 -11.87
CA THR A 96 -1.47 -1.75 -12.50
C THR A 96 -2.98 -2.01 -12.45
N LYS A 97 -3.63 -1.77 -11.31
CA LYS A 97 -5.07 -1.96 -11.13
C LYS A 97 -5.92 -0.95 -11.91
N VAL A 98 -5.53 0.33 -11.92
CA VAL A 98 -6.21 1.42 -12.64
C VAL A 98 -6.08 1.24 -14.17
N ILE A 99 -4.94 0.78 -14.65
CA ILE A 99 -4.76 0.46 -16.07
C ILE A 99 -5.70 -0.67 -16.48
N ILE A 100 -5.85 -1.72 -15.66
CA ILE A 100 -6.74 -2.85 -15.95
C ILE A 100 -8.21 -2.39 -16.10
N ILE A 101 -8.70 -1.48 -15.26
CA ILE A 101 -10.09 -0.99 -15.36
C ILE A 101 -10.33 -0.05 -16.55
N MET A 102 -9.30 0.60 -17.11
CA MET A 102 -9.48 1.46 -18.29
C MET A 102 -9.52 0.70 -19.61
N ILE A 103 -9.03 -0.55 -19.64
CA ILE A 103 -8.94 -1.37 -20.86
C ILE A 103 -10.11 -2.38 -20.95
N SER A 104 -10.92 -2.53 -19.89
CA SER A 104 -12.04 -3.47 -19.84
C SER A 104 -13.38 -2.78 -20.09
#